data_AF-A0A9E1J9U6-F1
#
_entry.id   AF-A0A9E1J9U6-F1
#
_cell.length_a   1.000
_cell.length_b   1.000
_cell.length_c   1.000
_cell.angle_alpha   90.00
_cell.angle_beta   90.00
_cell.angle_gamma   90.00
#
_symmetry.space_group_name_H-M   'P 1'
#
loop_
_entity.id
_entity.type
_entity.pdbx_description
1 polymer ?
#
loop_
_entity_poly.entity_id
_entity_poly.type
_entity_poly.pdbx_seq_one_letter_code
_entity_poly.pdbx_strand_id
1 'polypeptide(L)'
;MSLVAYINARLIDPASGLDCTGGLSTEGGRITELGADLFADGVPDGMEVVDCGGRVLCPGLIDMRVFVGEPGAEHKETLASASQAAAAGGVTCIIVQPNTDPVIDEVALVEYVKRQARDKAVVRIHPMAAITKGLAGEQMAELGLLAEADAVAFTDADRTVAKAQVMRRVLSYASAFNLLICHYPEEPSLAGSGVMNAGEIAMRLGLPGIPTQAETIMVERDLRLVEMTGGRYHVAALSTAQAIEAVQRGKARG
;
A
#
# COMPACT_ATOMS: atom_id res chain seq x y z
N MET A 1 8.26 21.23 -24.02
CA MET A 1 8.29 20.42 -22.79
C MET A 1 9.58 20.78 -22.06
N SER A 2 9.61 20.84 -20.73
CA SER A 2 10.84 21.17 -20.01
C SER A 2 11.79 19.96 -20.05
N LEU A 3 13.03 20.21 -20.48
CA LEU A 3 14.14 19.26 -20.41
C LEU A 3 14.91 19.54 -19.12
N VAL A 4 15.12 18.51 -18.30
CA VAL A 4 15.84 18.64 -17.03
C VAL A 4 16.98 17.63 -17.00
N ALA A 5 18.18 18.10 -16.67
CA ALA A 5 19.39 17.32 -16.45
C ALA A 5 19.70 17.23 -14.96
N TYR A 6 19.61 16.03 -14.40
CA TYR A 6 20.05 15.71 -13.05
C TYR A 6 21.50 15.24 -13.14
N ILE A 7 22.43 16.00 -12.56
CA ILE A 7 23.88 15.71 -12.61
C ILE A 7 24.42 15.32 -11.24
N ASN A 8 25.57 14.66 -11.22
CA ASN A 8 26.26 14.23 -9.99
C ASN A 8 25.36 13.42 -9.05
N ALA A 9 24.54 12.50 -9.57
CA ALA A 9 23.70 11.64 -8.76
C ALA A 9 24.37 10.28 -8.52
N ARG A 10 24.01 9.59 -7.44
CA ARG A 10 24.14 8.13 -7.34
C ARG A 10 22.82 7.52 -7.81
N LEU A 11 22.80 7.02 -9.02
CA LEU A 11 21.64 6.37 -9.64
C LEU A 11 21.46 4.99 -9.03
N ILE A 12 20.28 4.72 -8.46
CA ILE A 12 19.90 3.41 -7.93
C ILE A 12 18.60 2.98 -8.58
N ASP A 13 18.62 1.88 -9.34
CA ASP A 13 17.42 1.24 -9.86
C ASP A 13 17.45 -0.27 -9.57
N PRO A 14 16.73 -0.74 -8.53
CA PRO A 14 16.70 -2.15 -8.17
C PRO A 14 16.10 -3.07 -9.25
N ALA A 15 15.24 -2.55 -10.13
CA ALA A 15 14.59 -3.36 -11.15
C ALA A 15 15.59 -3.79 -12.24
N SER A 16 16.52 -2.92 -12.61
CA SER A 16 17.61 -3.22 -13.53
C SER A 16 18.91 -3.65 -12.84
N GLY A 17 19.02 -3.49 -11.52
CA GLY A 17 20.23 -3.76 -10.75
C GLY A 17 21.30 -2.65 -10.87
N LEU A 18 20.92 -1.47 -11.34
CA LEU A 18 21.81 -0.33 -11.51
C LEU A 18 22.18 0.31 -10.16
N ASP A 19 23.48 0.48 -9.92
CA ASP A 19 24.05 1.29 -8.85
C ASP A 19 25.33 1.94 -9.37
N CYS A 20 25.25 3.20 -9.80
CA CYS A 20 26.41 3.93 -10.30
C CYS A 20 26.29 5.44 -10.04
N THR A 21 27.43 6.13 -10.06
CA THR A 21 27.43 7.59 -10.12
C THR A 21 27.25 8.05 -11.56
N GLY A 22 26.43 9.07 -11.80
CA GLY A 22 26.18 9.57 -13.15
C GLY A 22 25.12 10.66 -13.22
N GLY A 23 24.45 10.73 -14.36
CA GLY A 23 23.37 11.66 -14.63
C GLY A 23 22.09 10.99 -15.11
N LEU A 24 21.00 11.76 -15.09
CA LEU A 24 19.69 11.37 -15.61
C LEU A 24 19.05 12.56 -16.33
N SER A 25 18.44 12.34 -17.48
CA SER A 25 17.68 13.34 -18.22
C SER A 25 16.20 13.03 -18.22
N THR A 26 15.38 14.08 -18.19
CA THR A 26 13.93 13.95 -18.31
C THR A 26 13.36 14.92 -19.34
N GLU A 27 12.25 14.51 -19.96
CA GLU A 27 11.40 15.34 -20.80
C GLU A 27 9.93 15.16 -20.37
N GLY A 28 9.28 16.24 -19.93
CA GLY A 28 7.83 16.24 -19.69
C GLY A 28 7.32 15.13 -18.75
N GLY A 29 8.11 14.80 -17.71
CA GLY A 29 7.78 13.77 -16.71
C GLY A 29 8.21 12.34 -17.08
N ARG A 30 8.93 12.16 -18.19
CA ARG A 30 9.52 10.87 -18.59
C ARG A 30 11.03 10.92 -18.47
N ILE A 31 11.62 9.82 -18.01
CA ILE A 31 13.06 9.62 -18.06
C ILE A 31 13.43 9.30 -19.51
N THR A 32 14.38 10.05 -20.09
CA THR A 32 14.84 9.85 -21.47
C THR A 32 16.12 9.04 -21.53
N GLU A 33 17.11 9.40 -20.72
CA GLU A 33 18.41 8.73 -20.62
C GLU A 33 18.91 8.76 -19.18
N LEU A 34 19.75 7.79 -18.81
CA LEU A 34 20.45 7.73 -17.54
C LEU A 34 21.72 6.91 -17.69
N GLY A 35 22.78 7.24 -16.95
CA GLY A 35 24.03 6.48 -17.02
C GLY A 35 25.21 7.19 -16.39
N ALA A 36 26.31 6.44 -16.23
CA ALA A 36 27.51 6.93 -15.57
C ALA A 36 28.20 8.07 -16.32
N ASP A 37 28.24 7.96 -17.65
CA ASP A 37 28.90 8.92 -18.53
C ASP A 37 27.93 10.00 -19.06
N LEU A 38 26.66 9.98 -18.64
CA LEU A 38 25.68 10.96 -19.08
C LEU A 38 26.06 12.34 -18.53
N PHE A 39 26.24 13.31 -19.43
CA PHE A 39 26.74 14.66 -19.17
C PHE A 39 28.23 14.77 -18.76
N ALA A 40 29.05 13.73 -19.00
CA ALA A 40 30.50 13.81 -18.73
C ALA A 40 31.19 14.94 -19.54
N ASP A 41 30.76 15.17 -20.78
CA ASP A 41 31.26 16.23 -21.66
C ASP A 41 30.51 17.58 -21.49
N GLY A 42 29.63 17.67 -20.48
CA GLY A 42 28.80 18.84 -20.20
C GLY A 42 27.32 18.61 -20.50
N VAL A 43 26.47 19.51 -19.97
CA VAL A 43 25.03 19.49 -20.20
C VAL A 43 24.70 20.28 -21.48
N PRO A 44 23.88 19.74 -22.40
CA PRO A 44 23.42 20.47 -23.58
C PRO A 44 22.69 21.78 -23.25
N ASP A 45 22.84 22.78 -24.12
CA ASP A 45 22.16 24.06 -23.97
C ASP A 45 20.63 23.90 -23.92
N GLY A 46 19.98 24.69 -23.07
CA GLY A 46 18.51 24.74 -22.95
C GLY A 46 17.89 23.71 -22.00
N MET A 47 18.70 22.90 -21.30
CA MET A 47 18.23 22.07 -20.19
C MET A 47 18.28 22.82 -18.86
N GLU A 48 17.27 22.62 -18.02
CA GLU A 48 17.34 22.99 -16.60
C GLU A 48 18.30 22.03 -15.88
N VAL A 49 19.25 22.55 -15.11
CA VAL A 49 20.25 21.73 -14.43
C VAL A 49 19.94 21.62 -12.94
N VAL A 50 19.86 20.38 -12.47
CA VAL A 50 19.72 20.04 -11.05
C VAL A 50 20.96 19.27 -10.62
N ASP A 51 21.82 19.91 -9.81
CA ASP A 51 22.96 19.23 -9.20
C ASP A 51 22.52 18.42 -7.97
N CYS A 52 22.57 17.09 -8.09
CA CYS A 52 22.19 16.18 -7.02
C CYS A 52 23.23 16.12 -5.88
N GLY A 53 24.46 16.59 -6.11
CA GLY A 53 25.50 16.69 -5.08
C GLY A 53 25.92 15.35 -4.48
N GLY A 54 26.00 14.30 -5.30
CA GLY A 54 26.34 12.94 -4.91
C GLY A 54 25.23 12.16 -4.19
N ARG A 55 24.03 12.76 -4.05
CA ARG A 55 22.89 12.12 -3.38
C ARG A 55 22.30 10.99 -4.24
N VAL A 56 21.58 10.09 -3.56
CA VAL A 56 20.85 9.01 -4.22
C VAL A 56 19.69 9.58 -5.03
N LEU A 57 19.64 9.20 -6.30
CA LEU A 57 18.48 9.37 -7.17
C LEU A 57 17.94 7.97 -7.48
N CYS A 58 16.70 7.71 -7.06
CA CYS A 58 16.08 6.38 -7.16
C CYS A 58 14.60 6.50 -7.59
N PRO A 59 13.97 5.40 -8.04
CA PRO A 59 12.53 5.37 -8.28
C PRO A 59 11.76 5.87 -7.06
N GLY A 60 10.77 6.71 -7.31
CA GLY A 60 9.90 7.21 -6.24
C GLY A 60 9.23 6.08 -5.49
N LEU A 61 9.18 6.19 -4.16
CA LEU A 61 8.61 5.15 -3.31
C LEU A 61 7.10 4.99 -3.56
N ILE A 62 6.61 3.78 -3.34
CA ILE A 62 5.18 3.44 -3.39
C ILE A 62 4.77 2.97 -1.99
N ASP A 63 3.85 3.69 -1.37
CA ASP A 63 3.25 3.28 -0.10
C ASP A 63 1.85 2.71 -0.36
N MET A 64 1.68 1.42 -0.08
CA MET A 64 0.43 0.72 -0.36
C MET A 64 -0.60 0.78 0.78
N ARG A 65 -0.28 1.41 1.93
CA ARG A 65 -1.17 1.40 3.10
C ARG A 65 -1.23 2.76 3.78
N VAL A 66 -1.91 3.71 3.12
CA VAL A 66 -2.10 5.07 3.63
C VAL A 66 -3.54 5.28 4.11
N PHE A 67 -3.68 5.74 5.34
CA PHE A 67 -4.98 6.13 5.91
C PHE A 67 -5.18 7.63 5.71
N VAL A 68 -6.28 8.00 5.06
CA VAL A 68 -6.68 9.40 4.88
C VAL A 68 -8.03 9.60 5.52
N GLY A 69 -8.30 10.82 6.00
CA GLY A 69 -9.58 11.18 6.58
C GLY A 69 -10.62 11.58 5.54
N GLU A 70 -10.26 11.87 4.29
CA GLU A 70 -11.18 12.34 3.25
C GLU A 70 -11.71 11.15 2.42
N PRO A 71 -13.05 10.94 2.36
CA PRO A 71 -14.12 11.74 2.97
C PRO A 71 -14.42 11.45 4.45
N GLY A 72 -14.96 12.46 5.16
CA GLY A 72 -15.67 12.32 6.45
C GLY A 72 -14.90 12.76 7.70
N ALA A 73 -13.57 12.66 7.67
CA ALA A 73 -12.66 13.04 8.74
C ALA A 73 -11.53 13.96 8.24
N GLU A 74 -11.85 14.91 7.37
CA GLU A 74 -10.90 15.84 6.72
C GLU A 74 -10.09 16.66 7.72
N HIS A 75 -10.63 16.88 8.92
CA HIS A 75 -9.92 17.55 10.02
C HIS A 75 -8.70 16.77 10.54
N LYS A 76 -8.64 15.46 10.30
CA LYS A 76 -7.46 14.62 10.64
C LYS A 76 -6.43 14.66 9.53
N GLU A 77 -6.87 14.42 8.30
CA GLU A 77 -6.01 14.39 7.11
C GLU A 77 -6.86 14.48 5.84
N THR A 78 -6.40 15.22 4.83
CA THR A 78 -7.04 15.33 3.49
C THR A 78 -6.19 14.62 2.44
N LEU A 79 -6.75 14.34 1.26
CA LEU A 79 -5.96 13.82 0.13
C LEU A 79 -4.84 14.78 -0.27
N ALA A 80 -5.09 16.09 -0.18
CA ALA A 80 -4.11 17.12 -0.47
C ALA A 80 -2.94 17.08 0.52
N SER A 81 -3.23 17.15 1.82
CA SER A 81 -2.20 17.17 2.87
C SER A 81 -1.45 15.84 2.96
N ALA A 82 -2.13 14.69 2.81
CA ALA A 82 -1.48 13.38 2.70
C ALA A 82 -0.53 13.32 1.50
N SER A 83 -0.91 13.89 0.35
CA SER A 83 -0.05 13.92 -0.83
C SER A 83 1.22 14.74 -0.63
N GLN A 84 1.13 15.86 0.11
CA GLN A 84 2.28 16.69 0.45
C GLN A 84 3.23 15.97 1.42
N ALA A 85 2.66 15.31 2.44
CA ALA A 85 3.42 14.49 3.38
C ALA A 85 4.14 13.34 2.66
N ALA A 86 3.47 12.66 1.74
CA ALA A 86 4.05 11.62 0.90
C ALA A 86 5.23 12.15 0.06
N ALA A 87 5.03 13.27 -0.65
CA ALA A 87 6.08 13.89 -1.46
C ALA A 87 7.31 14.27 -0.62
N ALA A 88 7.09 14.86 0.56
CA ALA A 88 8.17 15.22 1.49
C ALA A 88 8.95 13.99 1.99
N GLY A 89 8.30 12.83 2.09
CA GLY A 89 8.92 11.55 2.42
C GLY A 89 9.56 10.80 1.25
N GLY A 90 9.54 11.36 0.02
CA GLY A 90 10.06 10.69 -1.19
C GLY A 90 9.11 9.64 -1.79
N VAL A 91 7.84 9.61 -1.34
CA VAL A 91 6.78 8.76 -1.87
C VAL A 91 6.10 9.47 -3.03
N THR A 92 6.02 8.82 -4.18
CA THR A 92 5.41 9.39 -5.41
C THR A 92 4.09 8.74 -5.78
N CYS A 93 3.72 7.67 -5.07
CA CYS A 93 2.46 6.97 -5.22
C CYS A 93 2.01 6.45 -3.86
N ILE A 94 0.79 6.81 -3.47
CA ILE A 94 0.13 6.27 -2.28
C ILE A 94 -1.11 5.49 -2.66
N ILE A 95 -1.42 4.45 -1.89
CA ILE A 95 -2.67 3.70 -2.02
C ILE A 95 -3.48 3.90 -0.75
N VAL A 96 -4.66 4.51 -0.89
CA VAL A 96 -5.51 4.87 0.25
C VAL A 96 -6.40 3.72 0.70
N GLN A 97 -6.54 3.56 2.01
CA GLN A 97 -7.40 2.56 2.63
C GLN A 97 -8.89 2.96 2.55
N PRO A 98 -9.83 1.99 2.53
CA PRO A 98 -11.25 2.24 2.31
C PRO A 98 -12.03 2.64 3.57
N ASN A 99 -11.40 2.76 4.75
CA ASN A 99 -12.05 3.07 6.03
C ASN A 99 -12.29 4.56 6.26
N THR A 100 -12.68 5.27 5.21
CA THR A 100 -13.23 6.63 5.26
C THR A 100 -14.71 6.60 5.66
N ASP A 101 -15.32 7.77 5.78
CA ASP A 101 -16.76 7.90 6.03
C ASP A 101 -17.42 8.80 4.95
N PRO A 102 -18.14 8.23 3.98
CA PRO A 102 -18.50 6.81 3.84
C PRO A 102 -17.32 5.89 3.47
N VAL A 103 -17.49 4.59 3.74
CA VAL A 103 -16.54 3.52 3.37
C VAL A 103 -16.45 3.41 1.86
N ILE A 104 -15.25 3.20 1.30
CA ILE A 104 -15.05 3.01 -0.15
C ILE A 104 -15.45 1.59 -0.56
N ASP A 105 -16.75 1.31 -0.63
CA ASP A 105 -17.31 0.01 -1.05
C ASP A 105 -18.30 0.11 -2.24
N GLU A 106 -18.42 1.31 -2.83
CA GLU A 106 -19.21 1.61 -4.01
C GLU A 106 -18.38 2.30 -5.10
N VAL A 107 -18.74 2.08 -6.38
CA VAL A 107 -18.07 2.67 -7.55
C VAL A 107 -17.98 4.19 -7.47
N ALA A 108 -19.06 4.85 -7.05
CA ALA A 108 -19.10 6.31 -6.94
C ALA A 108 -18.03 6.87 -5.97
N LEU A 109 -17.67 6.10 -4.93
CA LEU A 109 -16.66 6.51 -3.95
C LEU A 109 -15.25 6.28 -4.47
N VAL A 110 -15.01 5.19 -5.20
CA VAL A 110 -13.75 4.97 -5.92
C VAL A 110 -13.49 6.10 -6.91
N GLU A 111 -14.50 6.47 -7.71
CA GLU A 111 -14.42 7.57 -8.67
C GLU A 111 -14.23 8.93 -7.99
N TYR A 112 -14.91 9.14 -6.85
CA TYR A 112 -14.75 10.35 -6.03
C TYR A 112 -13.29 10.54 -5.61
N VAL A 113 -12.67 9.51 -5.01
CA VAL A 113 -11.26 9.57 -4.56
C VAL A 113 -10.34 9.86 -5.74
N LYS A 114 -10.52 9.16 -6.87
CA LYS A 114 -9.71 9.38 -8.07
C LYS A 114 -9.83 10.81 -8.61
N ARG A 115 -11.03 11.38 -8.59
CA ARG A 115 -11.27 12.77 -9.00
C ARG A 115 -10.59 13.74 -8.05
N GLN A 116 -10.80 13.59 -6.73
CA GLN A 116 -10.18 14.47 -5.73
C GLN A 116 -8.65 14.40 -5.77
N ALA A 117 -8.09 13.20 -5.94
CA ALA A 117 -6.66 13.00 -6.11
C ALA A 117 -6.10 13.77 -7.31
N ARG A 118 -6.77 13.68 -8.47
CA ARG A 118 -6.36 14.40 -9.68
C ARG A 118 -6.36 15.92 -9.49
N ASP A 119 -7.34 16.43 -8.77
CA ASP A 119 -7.53 17.87 -8.62
C ASP A 119 -6.63 18.49 -7.54
N LYS A 120 -6.28 17.71 -6.50
CA LYS A 120 -5.66 18.25 -5.27
C LYS A 120 -4.30 17.66 -4.92
N ALA A 121 -3.93 16.49 -5.43
CA ALA A 121 -2.74 15.77 -4.98
C ALA A 121 -1.49 16.14 -5.81
N VAL A 122 -0.34 16.17 -5.13
CA VAL A 122 0.98 16.33 -5.79
C VAL A 122 1.71 15.01 -6.04
N VAL A 123 1.16 13.90 -5.53
CA VAL A 123 1.61 12.53 -5.82
C VAL A 123 0.46 11.72 -6.41
N ARG A 124 0.77 10.57 -7.02
CA ARG A 124 -0.28 9.66 -7.50
C ARG A 124 -1.02 9.06 -6.31
N ILE A 125 -2.34 9.03 -6.37
CA ILE A 125 -3.18 8.38 -5.36
C ILE A 125 -4.08 7.37 -6.07
N HIS A 126 -4.07 6.13 -5.56
CA HIS A 126 -4.98 5.08 -5.99
C HIS A 126 -5.81 4.57 -4.80
N PRO A 127 -7.11 4.31 -4.96
CA PRO A 127 -7.92 3.73 -3.89
C PRO A 127 -7.76 2.20 -3.82
N MET A 128 -7.67 1.66 -2.60
CA MET A 128 -8.22 0.33 -2.33
C MET A 128 -9.73 0.45 -2.09
N ALA A 129 -10.46 -0.63 -2.31
CA ALA A 129 -11.87 -0.73 -1.95
C ALA A 129 -12.10 -1.76 -0.85
N ALA A 130 -13.25 -1.69 -0.18
CA ALA A 130 -13.61 -2.61 0.89
C ALA A 130 -13.74 -4.06 0.38
N ILE A 131 -13.36 -5.05 1.20
CA ILE A 131 -13.67 -6.45 0.93
C ILE A 131 -15.16 -6.70 1.22
N THR A 132 -15.67 -6.13 2.29
CA THR A 132 -17.06 -6.29 2.74
C THR A 132 -17.80 -4.97 2.83
N LYS A 133 -19.12 -5.03 2.65
CA LYS A 133 -20.01 -3.86 2.74
C LYS A 133 -19.86 -3.21 4.12
N GLY A 134 -19.56 -1.92 4.14
CA GLY A 134 -19.33 -1.13 5.35
C GLY A 134 -18.22 -1.65 6.27
N LEU A 135 -17.28 -2.46 5.77
CA LEU A 135 -16.23 -3.12 6.56
C LEU A 135 -16.79 -3.99 7.71
N ALA A 136 -17.95 -4.61 7.48
CA ALA A 136 -18.67 -5.37 8.51
C ALA A 136 -18.16 -6.82 8.66
N GLY A 137 -17.35 -7.32 7.73
CA GLY A 137 -16.85 -8.70 7.74
C GLY A 137 -17.93 -9.76 7.46
N GLU A 138 -19.12 -9.34 6.97
CA GLU A 138 -20.29 -10.22 6.84
C GLU A 138 -20.65 -10.56 5.39
N GLN A 139 -20.79 -9.53 4.56
CA GLN A 139 -21.19 -9.66 3.15
C GLN A 139 -20.12 -9.03 2.26
N MET A 140 -19.65 -9.80 1.28
CA MET A 140 -18.69 -9.33 0.27
C MET A 140 -19.27 -8.14 -0.51
N ALA A 141 -18.42 -7.14 -0.79
CA ALA A 141 -18.75 -6.03 -1.68
C ALA A 141 -18.74 -6.47 -3.15
N GLU A 142 -19.15 -5.59 -4.06
CA GLU A 142 -19.19 -5.88 -5.51
C GLU A 142 -17.78 -5.73 -6.14
N LEU A 143 -16.85 -6.62 -5.76
CA LEU A 143 -15.41 -6.49 -6.05
C LEU A 143 -15.10 -6.31 -7.54
N GLY A 144 -15.84 -6.98 -8.42
CA GLY A 144 -15.67 -6.86 -9.88
C GLY A 144 -15.95 -5.44 -10.38
N LEU A 145 -17.07 -4.85 -9.97
CA LEU A 145 -17.45 -3.48 -10.34
C LEU A 145 -16.46 -2.45 -9.77
N LEU A 146 -15.99 -2.69 -8.55
CA LEU A 146 -15.00 -1.83 -7.90
C LEU A 146 -13.64 -1.90 -8.61
N ALA A 147 -13.23 -3.08 -9.08
CA ALA A 147 -12.03 -3.25 -9.90
C ALA A 147 -12.15 -2.53 -11.25
N GLU A 148 -13.31 -2.63 -11.92
CA GLU A 148 -13.61 -1.89 -13.15
C GLU A 148 -13.57 -0.36 -12.95
N ALA A 149 -13.83 0.12 -11.72
CA ALA A 149 -13.69 1.51 -11.33
C ALA A 149 -12.24 1.94 -11.00
N ASP A 150 -11.24 1.08 -11.21
CA ASP A 150 -9.82 1.21 -10.86
C ASP A 150 -9.49 1.15 -9.35
N ALA A 151 -10.24 0.38 -8.56
CA ALA A 151 -9.74 -0.06 -7.26
C ALA A 151 -8.55 -1.02 -7.45
N VAL A 152 -7.38 -0.68 -6.91
CA VAL A 152 -6.13 -1.43 -7.21
C VAL A 152 -5.92 -2.67 -6.35
N ALA A 153 -6.60 -2.74 -5.20
CA ALA A 153 -6.62 -3.87 -4.28
C ALA A 153 -7.81 -3.75 -3.32
N PHE A 154 -8.07 -4.80 -2.53
CA PHE A 154 -9.23 -4.87 -1.64
C PHE A 154 -8.81 -5.17 -0.21
N THR A 155 -9.36 -4.43 0.76
CA THR A 155 -9.05 -4.61 2.18
C THR A 155 -10.22 -4.17 3.04
N ASP A 156 -10.40 -4.76 4.23
CA ASP A 156 -11.27 -4.17 5.27
C ASP A 156 -10.46 -3.23 6.19
N ALA A 157 -9.36 -2.68 5.67
CA ALA A 157 -8.46 -1.71 6.27
C ALA A 157 -7.78 -2.22 7.56
N ASP A 158 -8.18 -1.69 8.71
CA ASP A 158 -7.75 -2.07 10.05
C ASP A 158 -8.72 -3.05 10.73
N ARG A 159 -9.68 -3.60 9.97
CA ARG A 159 -10.65 -4.59 10.45
C ARG A 159 -10.41 -5.96 9.84
N THR A 160 -10.56 -6.97 10.69
CA THR A 160 -10.40 -8.37 10.32
C THR A 160 -11.70 -8.95 9.76
N VAL A 161 -11.62 -9.61 8.59
CA VAL A 161 -12.65 -10.53 8.10
C VAL A 161 -12.56 -11.85 8.89
N ALA A 162 -13.24 -11.90 10.04
CA ALA A 162 -13.15 -13.00 10.99
C ALA A 162 -13.82 -14.31 10.51
N LYS A 163 -14.87 -14.21 9.69
CA LYS A 163 -15.62 -15.38 9.21
C LYS A 163 -14.83 -16.06 8.07
N ALA A 164 -14.27 -17.25 8.34
CA ALA A 164 -13.51 -18.02 7.34
C ALA A 164 -14.30 -18.27 6.05
N GLN A 165 -15.62 -18.47 6.13
CA GLN A 165 -16.49 -18.63 4.97
C GLN A 165 -16.54 -17.37 4.09
N VAL A 166 -16.52 -16.18 4.69
CA VAL A 166 -16.51 -14.90 3.95
C VAL A 166 -15.17 -14.74 3.25
N MET A 167 -14.05 -14.87 3.99
CA MET A 167 -12.70 -14.79 3.41
C MET A 167 -12.49 -15.82 2.29
N ARG A 168 -12.96 -17.07 2.46
CA ARG A 168 -12.93 -18.09 1.40
C ARG A 168 -13.66 -17.62 0.14
N ARG A 169 -14.87 -17.09 0.28
CA ARG A 169 -15.67 -16.60 -0.86
C ARG A 169 -14.98 -15.44 -1.57
N VAL A 170 -14.44 -14.50 -0.79
CA VAL A 170 -13.66 -13.37 -1.28
C VAL A 170 -12.46 -13.85 -2.10
N LEU A 171 -11.63 -14.73 -1.55
CA LEU A 171 -10.45 -15.26 -2.25
C LEU A 171 -10.82 -16.06 -3.51
N SER A 172 -11.89 -16.86 -3.44
CA SER A 172 -12.38 -17.63 -4.60
C SER A 172 -12.91 -16.73 -5.70
N TYR A 173 -13.55 -15.62 -5.36
CA TYR A 173 -14.04 -14.65 -6.34
C TYR A 173 -12.87 -13.84 -6.91
N ALA A 174 -11.98 -13.34 -6.04
CA ALA A 174 -10.81 -12.57 -6.41
C ALA A 174 -9.88 -13.31 -7.38
N SER A 175 -9.74 -14.64 -7.24
CA SER A 175 -8.90 -15.43 -8.15
C SER A 175 -9.40 -15.37 -9.60
N ALA A 176 -10.72 -15.36 -9.83
CA ALA A 176 -11.31 -15.29 -11.16
C ALA A 176 -11.03 -13.96 -11.88
N PHE A 177 -10.83 -12.88 -11.12
CA PHE A 177 -10.58 -11.53 -11.61
C PHE A 177 -9.13 -11.06 -11.39
N ASN A 178 -8.26 -11.96 -10.91
CA ASN A 178 -6.86 -11.64 -10.57
C ASN A 178 -6.69 -10.48 -9.56
N LEU A 179 -7.66 -10.32 -8.65
CA LEU A 179 -7.69 -9.23 -7.67
C LEU A 179 -6.79 -9.55 -6.47
N LEU A 180 -6.15 -8.51 -5.93
CA LEU A 180 -5.34 -8.61 -4.73
C LEU A 180 -6.18 -8.37 -3.47
N ILE A 181 -6.24 -9.37 -2.59
CA ILE A 181 -6.86 -9.26 -1.27
C ILE A 181 -5.78 -8.96 -0.23
N CYS A 182 -5.84 -7.77 0.35
CA CYS A 182 -5.00 -7.33 1.46
C CYS A 182 -5.80 -7.47 2.76
N HIS A 183 -5.28 -8.22 3.74
CA HIS A 183 -6.01 -8.46 4.98
C HIS A 183 -5.18 -8.04 6.19
N TYR A 184 -5.85 -7.40 7.16
CA TYR A 184 -5.31 -7.17 8.49
C TYR A 184 -5.60 -8.40 9.37
N PRO A 185 -4.59 -9.23 9.68
CA PRO A 185 -4.80 -10.51 10.35
C PRO A 185 -4.81 -10.30 11.87
N GLU A 186 -5.97 -10.09 12.49
CA GLU A 186 -6.06 -10.01 13.95
C GLU A 186 -7.32 -10.72 14.45
N GLU A 187 -7.16 -11.85 15.14
CA GLU A 187 -8.28 -12.66 15.62
C GLU A 187 -9.06 -11.86 16.68
N PRO A 188 -10.32 -11.43 16.40
CA PRO A 188 -10.97 -10.44 17.26
C PRO A 188 -11.31 -10.95 18.65
N SER A 189 -11.55 -12.25 18.83
CA SER A 189 -11.90 -12.82 20.14
C SER A 189 -10.69 -12.88 21.09
N LEU A 190 -9.47 -12.99 20.54
CA LEU A 190 -8.21 -12.96 21.26
C LEU A 190 -7.67 -11.55 21.46
N ALA A 191 -7.83 -10.67 20.46
CA ALA A 191 -7.45 -9.26 20.60
C ALA A 191 -8.37 -8.55 21.61
N GLY A 192 -9.68 -8.80 21.54
CA GLY A 192 -10.65 -8.32 22.51
C GLY A 192 -10.57 -6.81 22.72
N SER A 193 -10.36 -6.40 23.97
CA SER A 193 -10.16 -4.99 24.36
C SER A 193 -8.68 -4.61 24.53
N GLY A 194 -7.77 -5.41 23.96
CA GLY A 194 -6.33 -5.16 24.02
C GLY A 194 -5.95 -3.83 23.36
N VAL A 195 -4.98 -3.13 23.95
CA VAL A 195 -4.55 -1.80 23.49
C VAL A 195 -3.07 -1.75 23.10
N MET A 196 -2.34 -2.84 23.32
CA MET A 196 -0.92 -2.97 23.00
C MET A 196 -0.51 -4.44 22.95
N ASN A 197 0.72 -4.75 22.55
CA ASN A 197 1.24 -6.11 22.60
C ASN A 197 1.19 -6.71 24.03
N ALA A 198 0.68 -7.95 24.15
CA ALA A 198 0.71 -8.69 25.40
C ALA A 198 2.15 -9.04 25.78
N GLY A 199 2.54 -8.65 26.98
CA GLY A 199 3.87 -8.93 27.51
C GLY A 199 4.11 -8.25 28.84
N GLU A 200 5.37 -8.26 29.26
CA GLU A 200 5.80 -7.71 30.55
C GLU A 200 5.39 -6.24 30.73
N ILE A 201 5.53 -5.41 29.68
CA ILE A 201 5.18 -3.98 29.76
C ILE A 201 3.68 -3.80 29.98
N ALA A 202 2.83 -4.49 29.23
CA ALA A 202 1.38 -4.43 29.42
C ALA A 202 0.97 -4.85 30.84
N MET A 203 1.59 -5.92 31.35
CA MET A 203 1.39 -6.38 32.72
C MET A 203 1.82 -5.34 33.76
N ARG A 204 3.00 -4.73 33.60
CA ARG A 204 3.50 -3.69 34.51
C ARG A 204 2.63 -2.43 34.50
N LEU A 205 2.05 -2.08 33.35
CA LEU A 205 1.16 -0.94 33.20
C LEU A 205 -0.30 -1.24 33.58
N GLY A 206 -0.64 -2.52 33.81
CA GLY A 206 -2.03 -2.94 34.06
C GLY A 206 -2.95 -2.77 32.85
N LEU A 207 -2.40 -2.79 31.63
CA LEU A 207 -3.14 -2.63 30.39
C LEU A 207 -3.46 -3.98 29.75
N PRO A 208 -4.65 -4.13 29.12
CA PRO A 208 -4.98 -5.34 28.38
C PRO A 208 -4.08 -5.46 27.14
N GLY A 209 -3.45 -6.62 26.99
CA GLY A 209 -2.54 -6.91 25.88
C GLY A 209 -3.16 -7.81 24.82
N ILE A 210 -2.76 -7.62 23.57
CA ILE A 210 -3.10 -8.45 22.42
C ILE A 210 -2.03 -9.54 22.28
N PRO A 211 -2.38 -10.83 22.40
CA PRO A 211 -1.42 -11.92 22.28
C PRO A 211 -0.96 -12.09 20.84
N THR A 212 0.30 -12.50 20.64
CA THR A 212 0.89 -12.79 19.31
C THR A 212 0.08 -13.81 18.48
N GLN A 213 -0.68 -14.67 19.16
CA GLN A 213 -1.54 -15.69 18.56
C GLN A 213 -2.73 -15.07 17.82
N ALA A 214 -3.18 -13.87 18.21
CA ALA A 214 -4.24 -13.16 17.50
C ALA A 214 -3.84 -12.92 16.04
N GLU A 215 -2.58 -12.53 15.80
CA GLU A 215 -2.04 -12.38 14.44
C GLU A 215 -1.82 -13.74 13.76
N THR A 216 -1.09 -14.63 14.44
CA THR A 216 -0.61 -15.88 13.85
C THR A 216 -1.75 -16.81 13.42
N ILE A 217 -2.81 -16.92 14.21
CA ILE A 217 -3.98 -17.77 13.89
C ILE A 217 -4.64 -17.31 12.60
N MET A 218 -4.78 -16.00 12.42
CA MET A 218 -5.41 -15.40 11.25
C MET A 218 -4.57 -15.59 10.00
N VAL A 219 -3.25 -15.40 10.10
CA VAL A 219 -2.32 -15.66 8.99
C VAL A 219 -2.36 -17.13 8.57
N GLU A 220 -2.26 -18.06 9.51
CA GLU A 220 -2.32 -19.51 9.21
C GLU A 220 -3.66 -19.90 8.57
N ARG A 221 -4.77 -19.42 9.11
CA ARG A 221 -6.10 -19.63 8.54
C ARG A 221 -6.17 -19.15 7.09
N ASP A 222 -5.73 -17.92 6.84
CA ASP A 222 -5.82 -17.32 5.51
C ASP A 222 -4.92 -18.02 4.51
N LEU A 223 -3.72 -18.44 4.91
CA LEU A 223 -2.85 -19.25 4.06
C LEU A 223 -3.51 -20.57 3.64
N ARG A 224 -4.27 -21.23 4.53
CA ARG A 224 -5.07 -22.42 4.15
C ARG A 224 -6.19 -22.09 3.17
N LEU A 225 -6.80 -20.92 3.30
CA LEU A 225 -7.83 -20.47 2.36
C LEU A 225 -7.22 -20.09 1.00
N VAL A 226 -6.03 -19.50 0.98
CA VAL A 226 -5.27 -19.22 -0.24
C VAL A 226 -4.91 -20.52 -0.95
N GLU A 227 -4.35 -21.51 -0.23
CA GLU A 227 -4.08 -22.86 -0.77
C GLU A 227 -5.34 -23.49 -1.40
N MET A 228 -6.49 -23.31 -0.75
CA MET A 228 -7.75 -23.87 -1.22
C MET A 228 -8.31 -23.17 -2.47
N THR A 229 -8.00 -21.88 -2.68
CA THR A 229 -8.71 -21.03 -3.65
C THR A 229 -7.84 -20.48 -4.78
N GLY A 230 -6.52 -20.46 -4.60
CA GLY A 230 -5.56 -19.85 -5.52
C GLY A 230 -5.65 -18.32 -5.60
N GLY A 231 -6.32 -17.67 -4.64
CA GLY A 231 -6.47 -16.21 -4.62
C GLY A 231 -5.15 -15.48 -4.33
N ARG A 232 -4.98 -14.28 -4.88
CA ARG A 232 -3.83 -13.41 -4.55
C ARG A 232 -4.06 -12.74 -3.21
N TYR A 233 -3.11 -12.92 -2.30
CA TYR A 233 -3.25 -12.50 -0.92
C TYR A 233 -2.02 -11.76 -0.42
N HIS A 234 -2.26 -10.67 0.32
CA HIS A 234 -1.25 -9.87 0.99
C HIS A 234 -1.59 -9.77 2.48
N VAL A 235 -0.66 -10.22 3.32
CA VAL A 235 -0.77 -10.06 4.77
C VAL A 235 -0.32 -8.67 5.15
N ALA A 236 -1.23 -7.82 5.60
CA ALA A 236 -0.89 -6.47 6.03
C ALA A 236 -0.29 -6.47 7.44
N ALA A 237 0.66 -5.56 7.69
CA ALA A 237 1.11 -5.18 9.03
C ALA A 237 1.65 -6.31 9.92
N LEU A 238 2.38 -7.28 9.34
CA LEU A 238 3.05 -8.34 10.10
C LEU A 238 3.89 -7.76 11.25
N SER A 239 3.65 -8.26 12.46
CA SER A 239 4.32 -7.81 13.69
C SER A 239 4.97 -8.94 14.48
N THR A 240 4.68 -10.21 14.15
CA THR A 240 5.17 -11.37 14.90
C THR A 240 6.10 -12.27 14.09
N ALA A 241 7.11 -12.84 14.77
CA ALA A 241 8.03 -13.82 14.16
C ALA A 241 7.28 -15.07 13.64
N GLN A 242 6.29 -15.54 14.40
CA GLN A 242 5.50 -16.72 14.04
C GLN A 242 4.70 -16.52 12.76
N ALA A 243 4.14 -15.33 12.54
CA ALA A 243 3.45 -15.00 11.30
C ALA A 243 4.43 -14.90 10.11
N ILE A 244 5.64 -14.36 10.31
CA ILE A 244 6.69 -14.38 9.28
C ILE A 244 7.03 -15.82 8.87
N GLU A 245 7.24 -16.70 9.84
CA GLU A 245 7.51 -18.12 9.57
C GLU A 245 6.35 -18.79 8.81
N ALA A 246 5.10 -18.49 9.19
CA ALA A 246 3.91 -18.98 8.50
C ALA A 246 3.89 -18.55 7.02
N VAL A 247 4.13 -17.26 6.76
CA VAL A 247 4.20 -16.72 5.39
C VAL A 247 5.34 -17.33 4.59
N GLN A 248 6.52 -17.52 5.19
CA GLN A 248 7.64 -18.20 4.53
C GLN A 248 7.29 -19.63 4.15
N ARG A 249 6.67 -20.39 5.07
CA ARG A 249 6.18 -21.74 4.78
C ARG A 249 5.13 -21.76 3.68
N GLY A 250 4.22 -20.79 3.67
CA GLY A 250 3.24 -20.60 2.60
C GLY A 250 3.92 -20.42 1.24
N LYS A 251 4.79 -19.41 1.11
CA LYS A 251 5.55 -19.13 -0.12
C LYS A 251 6.38 -20.30 -0.62
N ALA A 252 6.93 -21.12 0.27
CA ALA A 252 7.69 -22.31 -0.11
C ALA A 252 6.83 -23.41 -0.76
N ARG A 253 5.50 -23.39 -0.58
CA ARG A 253 4.55 -24.33 -1.19
C ARG A 253 3.99 -23.87 -2.53
N GLY A 254 4.31 -22.65 -2.97
CA GLY A 254 3.73 -21.98 -4.15
C GLY A 254 2.63 -20.99 -3.79
#